data_AF-A4TBL4-F1
#
_entry.id   AF-A4TBL4-F1
#
_cell.length_a   1.000
_cell.length_b   1.000
_cell.length_c   1.000
_cell.angle_alpha   90.00
_cell.angle_beta   90.00
_cell.angle_gamma   90.00
#
_symmetry.space_group_name_H-M   'P 1'
#
loop_
_entity.id
_entity.type
_entity.pdbx_description
1 polymer ?
#
loop_
_entity_poly.entity_id
_entity_poly.type
_entity_poly.pdbx_seq_one_letter_code
_entity_poly.pdbx_strand_id
1 'polypeptide(L)'
;MTQLNTEIQPADQRRAAEITEAFVECDGVKVGEGLAELVDLGIEPAIAVVAVLARNLAVTLVQLVGAADALRTLEATKLDAAVVE
;
A
#
# COMPACT_ATOMS: atom_id res chain seq x y z
N MET A 1 -1.19 -1.25 25.36
CA MET A 1 -0.88 -1.46 23.92
C MET A 1 -2.08 -2.16 23.31
N THR A 2 -2.89 -1.45 22.55
CA THR A 2 -4.03 -2.05 21.84
C THR A 2 -3.47 -2.98 20.78
N GLN A 3 -3.79 -4.27 20.85
CA GLN A 3 -3.44 -5.23 19.80
C GLN A 3 -4.22 -4.81 18.56
N LEU A 4 -3.54 -4.32 17.52
CA LEU A 4 -4.11 -4.09 16.20
C LEU A 4 -4.46 -5.45 15.59
N ASN A 5 -5.60 -6.01 15.98
CA ASN A 5 -6.21 -7.19 15.37
C ASN A 5 -7.32 -6.74 14.43
N THR A 6 -6.98 -5.85 13.49
CA THR A 6 -7.95 -5.34 12.51
C THR A 6 -8.23 -6.44 11.48
N GLU A 7 -9.46 -6.94 11.48
CA GLU A 7 -9.91 -7.91 10.48
C GLU A 7 -10.06 -7.22 9.13
N ILE A 8 -9.40 -7.74 8.09
CA ILE A 8 -9.51 -7.21 6.72
C ILE A 8 -10.89 -7.56 6.16
N GLN A 9 -11.70 -6.54 5.89
CA GLN A 9 -13.03 -6.68 5.32
C GLN A 9 -12.99 -6.61 3.78
N PRO A 10 -14.02 -7.13 3.07
CA PRO A 10 -14.13 -6.99 1.62
C PRO A 10 -14.11 -5.53 1.14
N ALA A 11 -14.58 -4.60 1.96
CA ALA A 11 -14.56 -3.17 1.65
C ALA A 11 -13.14 -2.60 1.64
N ASP A 12 -12.23 -3.12 2.46
CA ASP A 12 -10.82 -2.68 2.50
C ASP A 12 -10.08 -3.18 1.26
N GLN A 13 -10.36 -4.42 0.86
CA GLN A 13 -9.79 -4.99 -0.37
C GLN A 13 -10.22 -4.23 -1.62
N ARG A 14 -11.50 -3.83 -1.68
CA ARG A 14 -12.03 -3.03 -2.78
C ARG A 14 -11.32 -1.68 -2.88
N ARG A 15 -11.21 -0.96 -1.76
CA ARG A 15 -10.53 0.35 -1.71
C ARG A 15 -9.06 0.25 -2.07
N ALA A 16 -8.36 -0.77 -1.57
CA ALA A 16 -6.98 -1.02 -1.97
C ALA A 16 -6.85 -1.22 -3.49
N ALA A 17 -7.80 -1.93 -4.11
CA ALA A 17 -7.83 -2.11 -5.55
C ALA A 17 -8.09 -0.80 -6.31
N GLU A 18 -9.06 0.01 -5.88
CA GLU A 18 -9.40 1.31 -6.48
C GLU A 18 -8.20 2.29 -6.41
N ILE A 19 -7.52 2.36 -5.27
CA ILE A 19 -6.29 3.16 -5.11
C ILE A 19 -5.17 2.64 -6.03
N THR A 20 -5.00 1.32 -6.10
CA THR A 20 -3.97 0.70 -6.95
C THR A 20 -4.25 0.96 -8.44
N GLU A 21 -5.52 0.90 -8.86
CA GLU A 21 -5.95 1.22 -10.22
C GLU A 21 -5.60 2.68 -10.57
N ALA A 22 -5.89 3.63 -9.67
CA ALA A 22 -5.51 5.02 -9.86
C ALA A 22 -3.99 5.22 -10.02
N PHE A 23 -3.17 4.48 -9.27
CA PHE A 23 -1.72 4.48 -9.46
C PHE A 23 -1.30 3.95 -10.84
N VAL A 24 -1.93 2.87 -11.32
CA VAL A 24 -1.66 2.30 -12.65
C VAL A 24 -2.07 3.27 -13.76
N GLU A 25 -3.18 3.98 -13.59
CA GLU A 25 -3.67 5.00 -14.52
C GLU A 25 -2.85 6.31 -14.49
N CYS A 26 -1.90 6.44 -13.55
CA CYS A 26 -1.19 7.68 -13.25
C CYS A 26 -2.14 8.85 -12.91
N ASP A 27 -3.32 8.56 -12.35
CA ASP A 27 -4.31 9.56 -11.97
C ASP A 27 -4.05 10.06 -10.54
N GLY A 28 -3.20 11.09 -10.43
CA GLY A 28 -2.83 11.67 -9.14
C GLY A 28 -4.02 12.27 -8.36
N VAL A 29 -5.09 12.68 -9.03
CA VAL A 29 -6.29 13.22 -8.36
C VAL A 29 -7.02 12.09 -7.66
N LYS A 30 -7.31 10.99 -8.35
CA LYS A 30 -7.95 9.81 -7.76
C LYS A 30 -7.11 9.17 -6.66
N VAL A 31 -5.78 9.14 -6.80
CA VAL A 31 -4.89 8.70 -5.71
C VAL A 31 -5.09 9.59 -4.48
N GLY A 32 -5.09 10.91 -4.66
CA GLY A 32 -5.31 11.86 -3.57
C GLY A 32 -6.68 11.69 -2.90
N GLU A 33 -7.74 11.55 -3.69
CA GLU A 33 -9.11 11.32 -3.20
C GLU A 33 -9.20 10.01 -2.42
N GLY A 34 -8.69 8.89 -2.97
CA GLY A 34 -8.71 7.60 -2.29
C GLY A 34 -7.93 7.60 -0.97
N LEU A 35 -6.78 8.30 -0.91
CA LEU A 35 -6.03 8.45 0.34
C LEU A 35 -6.74 9.36 1.35
N ALA A 36 -7.41 10.42 0.90
CA ALA A 36 -8.21 11.29 1.76
C ALA A 36 -9.40 10.54 2.37
N GLU A 37 -10.08 9.69 1.59
CA GLU A 37 -11.16 8.83 2.10
C GLU A 37 -10.68 7.89 3.21
N LEU A 38 -9.44 7.38 3.15
CA LEU A 38 -8.89 6.55 4.23
C LEU A 38 -8.74 7.33 5.54
N VAL A 39 -8.39 8.62 5.47
CA VAL A 39 -8.31 9.48 6.66
C VAL A 39 -9.69 9.65 7.28
N ASP A 40 -10.72 9.86 6.46
CA ASP A 40 -12.10 10.05 6.92
C ASP A 40 -12.73 8.77 7.52
N LEU A 41 -12.30 7.58 7.07
CA LEU A 41 -12.74 6.29 7.61
C LEU A 41 -12.13 5.97 8.98
N GLY A 42 -11.05 6.64 9.35
CA GLY A 42 -10.35 6.44 10.61
C GLY A 42 -9.23 5.40 10.56
N ILE A 43 -8.55 5.25 11.70
CA ILE A 43 -7.25 4.57 11.80
C ILE A 43 -7.34 3.07 11.44
N GLU A 44 -8.34 2.34 11.96
CA GLU A 44 -8.41 0.89 11.76
C GLU A 44 -8.66 0.52 10.27
N PRO A 45 -9.66 1.08 9.56
CA PRO A 45 -9.83 0.80 8.14
C PRO A 45 -8.63 1.24 7.30
N ALA A 46 -8.02 2.39 7.62
CA ALA A 46 -6.82 2.84 6.92
C ALA A 46 -5.67 1.82 7.05
N ILE A 47 -5.45 1.27 8.25
CA ILE A 47 -4.44 0.22 8.47
C ILE A 47 -4.78 -1.05 7.69
N ALA A 48 -6.05 -1.47 7.65
CA ALA A 48 -6.48 -2.65 6.89
C ALA A 48 -6.21 -2.49 5.39
N VAL A 49 -6.54 -1.32 4.81
CA VAL A 49 -6.28 -1.01 3.40
C VAL A 49 -4.78 -0.98 3.11
N VAL A 50 -3.98 -0.32 3.95
CA VAL A 50 -2.52 -0.28 3.81
C VAL A 50 -1.92 -1.68 3.89
N ALA A 51 -2.43 -2.55 4.76
CA ALA A 51 -1.98 -3.94 4.85
C ALA A 51 -2.27 -4.71 3.54
N VAL A 52 -3.43 -4.49 2.91
CA VAL A 52 -3.76 -5.08 1.60
C VAL A 52 -2.82 -4.55 0.51
N LEU A 53 -2.60 -3.23 0.44
CA LEU A 53 -1.68 -2.61 -0.51
C LEU A 53 -0.26 -3.18 -0.38
N ALA A 54 0.27 -3.23 0.84
CA ALA A 54 1.60 -3.77 1.12
C ALA A 54 1.72 -5.25 0.76
N ARG A 55 0.70 -6.07 1.08
CA ARG A 55 0.65 -7.48 0.70
C ARG A 55 0.65 -7.64 -0.82
N ASN A 56 -0.17 -6.88 -1.53
CA ASN A 56 -0.28 -6.97 -2.98
C ASN A 56 1.05 -6.58 -3.64
N LEU A 57 1.66 -5.47 -3.21
CA LEU A 57 2.97 -5.05 -3.68
C LEU A 57 4.04 -6.14 -3.45
N ALA A 58 4.11 -6.69 -2.24
CA ALA A 58 5.08 -7.74 -1.92
C ALA A 58 4.89 -8.99 -2.79
N VAL A 59 3.65 -9.45 -2.95
CA VAL A 59 3.32 -10.61 -3.80
C VAL A 59 3.72 -10.34 -5.25
N THR A 60 3.35 -9.18 -5.80
CA THR A 60 3.67 -8.81 -7.18
C THR A 60 5.16 -8.69 -7.42
N LEU A 61 5.91 -8.04 -6.52
CA LEU A 61 7.37 -7.93 -6.63
C LEU A 61 8.04 -9.31 -6.60
N VAL A 62 7.65 -10.17 -5.65
CA VAL A 62 8.21 -11.53 -5.55
C VAL A 62 7.87 -12.37 -6.79
N GLN A 63 6.66 -12.24 -7.33
CA GLN A 63 6.26 -12.93 -8.57
C GLN A 63 7.02 -12.43 -9.79
N LEU A 64 7.34 -11.14 -9.85
CA LEU A 64 7.98 -10.53 -11.01
C LEU A 64 9.49 -10.78 -11.06
N VAL A 65 10.19 -10.62 -9.92
CA VAL A 65 11.66 -10.63 -9.88
C VAL A 65 12.24 -11.68 -8.92
N GLY A 66 11.41 -12.37 -8.15
CA GLY A 66 11.86 -13.27 -7.08
C GLY A 66 12.14 -12.54 -5.77
N ALA A 67 12.20 -13.29 -4.66
CA ALA A 67 12.27 -12.70 -3.32
C ALA A 67 13.55 -11.90 -3.04
N ALA A 68 14.71 -12.38 -3.49
CA ALA A 68 15.97 -11.68 -3.28
C ALA A 68 16.00 -10.32 -3.99
N ASP A 69 15.53 -10.28 -5.24
CA ASP A 69 15.54 -9.06 -6.05
C ASP A 69 14.45 -8.09 -5.60
N ALA A 70 13.30 -8.59 -5.15
CA ALA A 70 12.27 -7.77 -4.52
C ALA A 70 12.81 -7.06 -3.27
N LEU A 71 13.57 -7.75 -2.42
CA LEU A 71 14.22 -7.14 -1.26
C LEU A 71 15.25 -6.06 -1.67
N ARG A 72 16.08 -6.33 -2.69
CA ARG A 72 17.03 -5.33 -3.21
C ARG A 72 16.33 -4.08 -3.74
N THR A 73 15.19 -4.22 -4.40
CA THR A 73 14.38 -3.08 -4.85
C THR A 73 13.94 -2.23 -3.66
N LEU A 74 13.41 -2.85 -2.61
CA LEU A 74 13.00 -2.12 -1.39
C LEU A 74 14.19 -1.49 -0.66
N GLU A 75 15.36 -2.13 -0.68
CA GLU A 75 16.61 -1.56 -0.14
C GLU A 75 17.07 -0.32 -0.90
N ALA A 76 17.02 -0.36 -2.25
CA ALA A 76 17.31 0.80 -3.07
C ALA A 76 16.35 1.96 -2.78
N THR A 77 15.05 1.69 -2.68
CA THR A 77 14.05 2.71 -2.31
C THR A 77 14.33 3.35 -0.96
N LYS A 78 14.72 2.57 0.06
CA LYS A 78 15.13 3.11 1.37
C LYS A 78 16.37 3.99 1.28
N LEU A 79 17.35 3.57 0.46
CA LEU A 79 18.59 4.33 0.26
C LEU A 79 18.33 5.66 -0.44
N ASP A 80 17.52 5.66 -1.50
CA ASP A 80 17.13 6.88 -2.22
C ASP A 80 16.45 7.88 -1.28
N ALA A 81 15.57 7.41 -0.39
CA ALA A 81 14.94 8.26 0.62
C ALA A 81 15.95 8.88 1.61
N ALA A 82 16.96 8.12 2.03
CA ALA A 82 18.00 8.57 2.96
C ALA A 82 19.00 9.56 2.34
N VAL A 83 19.09 9.64 1.02
CA VAL A 83 19.97 10.59 0.30
C VAL A 83 19.31 11.98 0.15
N VAL A 84 18.00 12.07 0.33
CA VAL A 84 17.23 13.32 0.21
C VAL A 84 17.15 14.10 1.53
N GLU A 85 17.61 13.52 2.65
CA GLU A 85 17.75 14.16 3.97
C GLU A 85 19.12 14.83 4.18
#